data_AF-K2A3F4-F1
#
_entry.id   AF-K2A3F4-F1
#
_cell.length_a   1.000
_cell.length_b   1.000
_cell.length_c   1.000
_cell.angle_alpha   90.00
_cell.angle_beta   90.00
_cell.angle_gamma   90.00
#
_symmetry.space_group_name_H-M   'P 1'
#
loop_
_entity.id
_entity.type
_entity.pdbx_description
1 polymer ?
#
loop_
_entity_poly.entity_id
_entity_poly.type
_entity_poly.pdbx_seq_one_letter_code
_entity_poly.pdbx_strand_id
1 'polypeptide(L)'
;MTIYAPKELCQAFGHKVTVKSDNSSVPILLPGSKRLSLLWNINLDQHPVNSDVYYKSFKVIGKEIDKEAYISCSLGNQKTESIVKVVQKIEEKIPDSFKKKKKGGFISNIVSNITSNPIQRVEYEEGRGEMKIYTQFPGIQRYLTSDLKEIEDREDSRAILAELVGEAFCKVLARKKIETSGSIGGAEGQIDALLSEVNNMQKKYLDKIHESISSYKK
;
A
#
# COMPACT_ATOMS: atom_id res chain seq x y z
N MET A 1 18.44 12.09 0.01
CA MET A 1 19.13 13.12 -0.80
C MET A 1 19.87 12.44 -1.93
N THR A 2 20.10 13.14 -3.04
CA THR A 2 20.82 12.62 -4.21
C THR A 2 21.83 13.65 -4.66
N ILE A 3 23.05 13.22 -4.96
CA ILE A 3 24.08 14.06 -5.59
C ILE A 3 24.19 13.64 -7.04
N TYR A 4 24.36 14.65 -7.90
CA TYR A 4 24.66 14.48 -9.31
C TYR A 4 26.00 15.15 -9.61
N ALA A 5 26.81 14.52 -10.45
CA ALA A 5 28.06 15.09 -10.97
C ALA A 5 28.11 14.90 -12.48
N PRO A 6 28.44 15.95 -13.27
CA PRO A 6 28.70 15.82 -14.69
C PRO A 6 29.84 14.84 -14.97
N LYS A 7 29.75 14.12 -16.09
CA LYS A 7 30.74 13.13 -16.52
C LYS A 7 32.15 13.71 -16.64
N GLU A 8 32.29 14.95 -17.09
CA GLU A 8 33.58 15.65 -17.23
C GLU A 8 34.27 15.81 -15.87
N LEU A 9 33.48 16.10 -14.83
CA LEU A 9 33.97 16.28 -13.46
C LEU A 9 34.44 14.93 -12.89
N CYS A 10 33.68 13.86 -13.15
CA CYS A 10 34.06 12.50 -12.76
C CYS A 10 35.30 11.98 -13.50
N GLN A 11 35.51 12.39 -14.76
CA GLN A 11 36.72 12.07 -15.50
C GLN A 11 37.96 12.78 -14.93
N ALA A 12 37.81 14.03 -14.47
CA ALA A 12 38.92 14.82 -13.93
C ALA A 12 39.33 14.41 -12.50
N PHE A 13 38.35 14.12 -11.62
CA PHE A 13 38.60 13.93 -10.18
C PHE A 13 38.21 12.53 -9.67
N GLY A 14 37.76 11.64 -10.56
CA GLY A 14 37.27 10.32 -10.21
C GLY A 14 35.81 10.32 -9.73
N HIS A 15 35.37 9.19 -9.18
CA HIS A 15 33.97 8.95 -8.84
C HIS A 15 33.67 9.01 -7.33
N LYS A 16 34.69 9.28 -6.50
CA LYS A 16 34.59 9.22 -5.04
C LYS A 16 34.26 10.60 -4.47
N VAL A 17 33.05 10.74 -3.94
CA VAL A 17 32.55 11.96 -3.31
C VAL A 17 32.63 11.85 -1.79
N THR A 18 33.05 12.92 -1.13
CA THR A 18 33.00 13.03 0.32
C THR A 18 31.73 13.78 0.72
N VAL A 19 30.89 13.17 1.54
CA VAL A 19 29.67 13.78 2.09
C VAL A 19 29.86 14.02 3.58
N LYS A 20 29.58 15.25 4.03
CA LYS A 20 29.73 15.66 5.43
C LYS A 20 28.47 16.36 5.93
N SER A 21 28.02 15.96 7.12
CA SER A 21 27.06 16.72 7.92
C SER A 21 27.82 17.52 8.97
N ASP A 22 27.42 18.77 9.19
CA ASP A 22 27.98 19.64 10.23
C ASP A 22 27.29 19.47 11.60
N ASN A 23 26.18 18.74 11.66
CA ASN A 23 25.37 18.59 12.87
C ASN A 23 25.19 17.11 13.28
N SER A 24 25.55 16.79 14.53
CA SER A 24 25.44 15.46 15.13
C SER A 24 24.01 14.94 15.30
N SER A 25 23.02 15.84 15.31
CA SER A 25 21.59 15.53 15.37
C SER A 25 21.01 15.19 13.99
N VAL A 26 21.78 15.37 12.91
CA VAL A 26 21.39 15.09 11.52
C VAL A 26 22.48 14.27 10.79
N PRO A 27 22.84 13.06 11.26
CA PRO A 27 23.89 12.25 10.64
C PRO A 27 23.46 11.58 9.33
N ILE A 28 24.46 11.15 8.58
CA ILE A 28 24.34 10.36 7.36
C ILE A 28 24.19 8.88 7.73
N LEU A 29 23.23 8.19 7.13
CA LEU A 29 23.00 6.76 7.29
C LEU A 29 23.83 5.97 6.27
N LEU A 30 24.73 5.12 6.78
CA LEU A 30 25.55 4.25 5.96
C LEU A 30 24.72 3.07 5.40
N PRO A 31 24.79 2.78 4.09
CA PRO A 31 24.09 1.66 3.50
C PRO A 31 24.50 0.33 4.13
N GLY A 32 23.55 -0.60 4.25
CA GLY A 32 23.80 -1.99 4.68
C GLY A 32 24.13 -2.20 6.16
N SER A 33 24.59 -1.17 6.89
CA SER A 33 25.06 -1.32 8.28
C SER A 33 24.20 -0.63 9.33
N LYS A 34 23.21 0.17 8.93
CA LYS A 34 22.41 1.05 9.82
C LYS A 34 23.25 2.00 10.69
N ARG A 35 24.56 2.12 10.44
CA ARG A 35 25.47 2.98 11.19
C ARG A 35 25.26 4.43 10.77
N LEU A 36 25.42 5.34 11.73
CA LEU A 36 25.31 6.79 11.54
C LEU A 36 26.71 7.40 11.58
N SER A 37 27.01 8.29 10.63
CA SER A 37 28.28 9.01 10.56
C SER A 37 28.06 10.46 10.14
N LEU A 38 28.98 11.34 10.53
CA LEU A 38 29.02 12.72 10.04
C LEU A 38 29.84 12.88 8.76
N LEU A 39 30.58 11.83 8.38
CA LEU A 39 31.42 11.80 7.20
C LEU A 39 31.25 10.46 6.49
N TRP A 40 31.02 10.48 5.18
CA TRP A 40 30.97 9.28 4.38
C TRP A 40 31.56 9.49 2.99
N ASN A 41 32.40 8.56 2.55
CA ASN A 41 32.93 8.50 1.21
C ASN A 41 32.08 7.57 0.35
N ILE A 42 31.55 8.10 -0.75
CA ILE A 42 30.58 7.42 -1.61
C ILE A 42 31.14 7.37 -3.03
N ASN A 43 31.06 6.21 -3.68
CA ASN A 43 31.31 6.12 -5.12
C ASN A 43 30.01 6.38 -5.88
N LEU A 44 30.07 7.27 -6.88
CA LEU A 44 28.97 7.55 -7.78
C LEU A 44 28.84 6.44 -8.84
N ASP A 45 27.60 6.16 -9.25
CA ASP A 45 27.29 5.26 -10.37
C ASP A 45 26.85 6.09 -11.59
N GLN A 46 27.01 5.55 -12.80
CA GLN A 46 26.47 6.22 -13.99
C GLN A 46 24.94 6.22 -13.95
N HIS A 47 24.31 7.35 -14.31
CA HIS A 47 22.86 7.45 -14.29
C HIS A 47 22.22 6.58 -15.38
N PRO A 48 21.19 5.76 -15.07
CA PRO A 48 20.69 4.73 -15.98
C PRO A 48 20.02 5.28 -17.25
N VAL A 49 19.53 6.53 -17.19
CA VAL A 49 18.83 7.19 -18.31
C VAL A 49 19.68 8.28 -18.98
N ASN A 50 20.66 8.84 -18.26
CA ASN A 50 21.44 9.97 -18.75
C ASN A 50 22.92 9.64 -18.60
N SER A 51 23.58 9.28 -19.70
CA SER A 51 24.98 8.84 -19.68
C SER A 51 25.99 9.94 -19.36
N ASP A 52 25.57 11.22 -19.37
CA ASP A 52 26.44 12.38 -19.13
C ASP A 52 26.48 12.78 -17.64
N VAL A 53 25.76 12.06 -16.78
CA VAL A 53 25.70 12.36 -15.35
C VAL A 53 25.94 11.10 -14.52
N TYR A 54 26.73 11.26 -13.47
CA TYR A 54 26.90 10.28 -12.41
C TYR A 54 26.07 10.69 -11.21
N TYR A 55 25.57 9.71 -10.46
CA TYR A 55 24.72 9.98 -9.32
C TYR A 55 24.90 8.96 -8.19
N LYS A 56 24.52 9.38 -6.99
CA LYS A 56 24.24 8.45 -5.89
C LYS A 56 23.25 9.06 -4.92
N SER A 57 22.32 8.24 -4.45
CA SER A 57 21.42 8.60 -3.37
C SER A 57 21.93 8.11 -2.02
N PHE A 58 21.72 8.92 -1.00
CA PHE A 58 22.02 8.60 0.39
C PHE A 58 20.93 9.13 1.32
N LYS A 59 20.89 8.58 2.53
CA LYS A 59 19.91 8.95 3.54
C LYS A 59 20.58 9.74 4.65
N VAL A 60 19.85 10.72 5.15
CA VAL A 60 20.18 11.52 6.33
C VAL A 60 19.05 11.28 7.33
N ILE A 61 19.38 11.13 8.60
CA ILE A 61 18.43 10.79 9.67
C ILE A 61 18.44 11.90 10.71
N GLY A 62 17.27 12.45 11.02
CA GLY A 62 17.11 13.38 12.15
C GLY A 62 16.96 12.62 13.47
N LYS A 63 17.69 13.05 14.49
CA LYS A 63 17.56 12.55 15.88
C LYS A 63 16.67 13.45 16.75
N GLU A 64 16.67 14.75 16.48
CA GLU A 64 15.95 15.77 17.25
C GLU A 64 15.18 16.67 16.29
N ILE A 65 13.94 17.01 16.65
CA ILE A 65 13.07 17.90 15.89
C ILE A 65 13.63 19.34 15.94
N ASP A 66 13.39 20.12 14.89
CA ASP A 66 13.79 21.52 14.71
C ASP A 66 15.30 21.77 14.64
N LYS A 67 16.11 20.70 14.55
CA LYS A 67 17.53 20.84 14.23
C LYS A 67 17.74 21.00 12.73
N GLU A 68 18.70 21.84 12.38
CA GLU A 68 19.13 22.09 11.01
C GLU A 68 20.57 21.63 10.79
N ALA A 69 20.90 21.24 9.57
CA ALA A 69 22.25 20.82 9.20
C ALA A 69 22.57 21.22 7.77
N TYR A 70 23.82 21.60 7.54
CA TYR A 70 24.41 21.72 6.22
C TYR A 70 25.02 20.38 5.81
N ILE A 71 24.44 19.79 4.77
CA ILE A 71 24.99 18.62 4.11
C ILE A 71 25.87 19.09 2.97
N SER A 72 27.18 18.97 3.15
CA SER A 72 28.19 19.37 2.17
C SER A 72 28.73 18.15 1.42
N CYS A 73 28.92 18.29 0.12
CA CYS A 73 29.47 17.25 -0.75
C CYS A 73 30.65 17.82 -1.52
N SER A 74 31.76 17.10 -1.58
CA SER A 74 32.94 17.51 -2.33
C SER A 74 33.45 16.42 -3.28
N LEU A 75 33.81 16.84 -4.49
CA LEU A 75 34.42 16.02 -5.53
C LEU A 75 35.60 16.79 -6.14
N GLY A 76 36.82 16.37 -5.81
CA GLY A 76 38.02 17.15 -6.10
C GLY A 76 37.94 18.54 -5.46
N ASN A 77 38.05 19.58 -6.28
CA ASN A 77 37.98 20.99 -5.84
C ASN A 77 36.57 21.56 -5.85
N GLN A 78 35.58 20.78 -6.28
CA GLN A 78 34.19 21.23 -6.39
C GLN A 78 33.43 20.91 -5.10
N LYS A 79 32.60 21.86 -4.63
CA LYS A 79 31.82 21.73 -3.40
C LYS A 79 30.38 22.18 -3.65
N THR A 80 29.43 21.44 -3.10
CA THR A 80 28.01 21.83 -3.06
C THR A 80 27.46 21.60 -1.66
N GLU A 81 26.43 22.36 -1.30
CA GLU A 81 25.81 22.32 0.03
C GLU A 81 24.29 22.33 -0.07
N SER A 82 23.62 21.74 0.91
CA SER A 82 22.18 21.74 1.03
C SER A 82 21.79 21.78 2.50
N ILE A 83 20.78 22.58 2.83
CA ILE A 83 20.24 22.73 4.18
C ILE A 83 19.13 21.71 4.39
N VAL A 84 19.18 21.01 5.51
CA VAL A 84 18.15 20.05 5.94
C VAL A 84 17.62 20.47 7.30
N LYS A 85 16.30 20.56 7.45
CA LYS A 85 15.62 20.76 8.74
C LYS A 85 14.87 19.50 9.15
N VAL A 86 15.05 19.07 10.39
CA VAL A 86 14.31 17.94 10.95
C VAL A 86 12.93 18.43 11.40
N VAL A 87 11.90 17.84 10.82
CA VAL A 87 10.50 18.10 11.18
C VAL A 87 9.91 16.89 11.90
N GLN A 88 8.79 17.09 12.59
CA GLN A 88 8.04 15.99 13.17
C GLN A 88 7.72 14.96 12.07
N LYS A 89 7.84 13.67 12.40
CA LYS A 89 7.50 12.59 11.48
C LYS A 89 6.02 12.73 11.13
N ILE A 90 5.75 13.24 9.93
CA ILE A 90 4.42 13.21 9.35
C ILE A 90 4.13 11.73 9.09
N GLU A 91 3.01 11.22 9.62
CA GLU A 91 2.51 9.93 9.19
C GLU A 91 2.24 10.03 7.69
N GLU A 92 3.16 9.47 6.88
CA GLU A 92 2.94 9.34 5.46
C GLU A 92 1.68 8.50 5.27
N LYS A 93 0.57 9.13 4.91
CA LYS A 93 -0.51 8.46 4.18
C LYS A 93 0.16 7.90 2.94
N ILE A 94 0.50 6.62 2.98
CA ILE A 94 1.15 5.92 1.86
C ILE A 94 0.31 6.24 0.62
N PRO A 95 0.85 6.97 -0.37
CA PRO A 95 0.12 7.25 -1.59
C PRO A 95 -0.31 5.90 -2.18
N ASP A 96 -1.58 5.76 -2.59
CA ASP A 96 -2.11 4.49 -3.08
C ASP A 96 -1.27 3.89 -4.23
N SER A 97 -0.47 4.71 -4.92
CA SER A 97 0.50 4.31 -5.95
C SER A 97 1.69 3.48 -5.45
N PHE A 98 2.06 3.56 -4.16
CA PHE A 98 3.19 2.83 -3.56
C PHE A 98 2.77 1.62 -2.72
N LYS A 99 1.47 1.37 -2.53
CA LYS A 99 1.01 0.04 -2.14
C LYS A 99 1.41 -0.87 -3.29
N LYS A 100 2.46 -1.69 -3.10
CA LYS A 100 2.77 -2.80 -4.02
C LYS A 100 1.43 -3.44 -4.33
N LYS A 101 0.99 -3.36 -5.59
CA LYS A 101 -0.23 -4.06 -6.03
C LYS A 101 -0.05 -5.49 -5.55
N LYS A 102 -0.74 -5.88 -4.48
CA LYS A 102 -0.75 -7.28 -4.07
C LYS A 102 -1.19 -8.01 -5.33
N LYS A 103 -0.49 -9.07 -5.71
CA LYS A 103 -1.02 -9.97 -6.75
C LYS A 103 -2.34 -10.51 -6.17
N GLY A 104 -3.45 -9.90 -6.56
CA GLY A 104 -4.76 -10.07 -5.93
C GLY A 104 -5.71 -8.95 -6.35
N GLY A 105 -7.01 -9.25 -6.33
CA GLY A 105 -8.08 -8.28 -6.62
C GLY A 105 -8.22 -7.23 -5.52
N PHE A 106 -9.35 -6.51 -5.49
CA PHE A 106 -9.61 -5.48 -4.48
C PHE A 106 -9.77 -6.05 -3.05
N ILE A 107 -9.97 -7.37 -2.92
CA ILE A 107 -10.11 -8.05 -1.65
C ILE A 107 -8.72 -8.46 -1.15
N SER A 108 -8.34 -7.94 0.01
CA SER A 108 -7.08 -8.22 0.70
C SER A 108 -7.22 -9.21 1.84
N ASN A 109 -8.39 -9.31 2.48
CA ASN A 109 -8.63 -10.23 3.59
C ASN A 109 -10.13 -10.46 3.85
N ILE A 110 -10.47 -11.54 4.54
CA ILE A 110 -11.81 -11.82 5.09
C ILE A 110 -11.65 -11.95 6.60
N VAL A 111 -12.43 -11.18 7.37
CA VAL A 111 -12.32 -11.11 8.84
C VAL A 111 -13.69 -11.27 9.48
N SER A 112 -13.74 -11.87 10.66
CA SER A 112 -14.96 -11.87 11.47
C SER A 112 -15.19 -10.55 12.17
N ASN A 113 -16.46 -10.25 12.40
CA ASN A 113 -16.92 -9.16 13.25
C ASN A 113 -18.01 -9.68 14.19
N ILE A 114 -17.81 -9.50 15.49
CA ILE A 114 -18.69 -10.00 16.55
C ILE A 114 -19.67 -8.94 17.08
N THR A 115 -19.83 -7.80 16.41
CA THR A 115 -20.84 -6.79 16.77
C THR A 115 -22.21 -7.43 16.89
N SER A 116 -22.87 -7.20 18.03
CA SER A 116 -24.21 -7.71 18.30
C SER A 116 -25.26 -6.96 17.46
N ASN A 117 -26.29 -7.69 17.01
CA ASN A 117 -27.40 -7.19 16.20
C ASN A 117 -27.00 -6.28 15.01
N PRO A 118 -26.13 -6.77 14.09
CA PRO A 118 -25.67 -5.99 12.96
C PRO A 118 -26.78 -5.83 11.90
N ILE A 119 -26.84 -4.68 11.24
CA ILE A 119 -27.86 -4.35 10.21
C ILE A 119 -27.63 -5.15 8.92
N GLN A 120 -26.39 -5.58 8.66
CA GLN A 120 -26.00 -6.34 7.47
C GLN A 120 -25.14 -7.55 7.87
N ARG A 121 -25.19 -8.61 7.06
CA ARG A 121 -24.44 -9.85 7.29
C ARG A 121 -22.98 -9.79 6.82
N VAL A 122 -22.68 -8.91 5.87
CA VAL A 122 -21.33 -8.71 5.33
C VAL A 122 -21.14 -7.24 4.93
N GLU A 123 -19.93 -6.73 5.11
CA GLU A 123 -19.51 -5.40 4.67
C GLU A 123 -18.13 -5.49 3.99
N TYR A 124 -17.90 -4.65 2.99
CA TYR A 124 -16.56 -4.43 2.43
C TYR A 124 -16.03 -3.05 2.85
N GLU A 125 -14.86 -3.03 3.50
CA GLU A 125 -14.17 -1.82 3.90
C GLU A 125 -13.06 -1.47 2.88
N GLU A 126 -13.34 -0.49 2.02
CA GLU A 126 -12.46 -0.15 0.91
C GLU A 126 -11.07 0.33 1.34
N GLY A 127 -10.96 1.07 2.46
CA GLY A 127 -9.67 1.58 2.95
C GLY A 127 -8.64 0.49 3.27
N ARG A 128 -9.10 -0.70 3.70
CA ARG A 128 -8.26 -1.86 4.04
C ARG A 128 -8.35 -3.01 3.04
N GLY A 129 -9.36 -2.99 2.15
CA GLY A 129 -9.68 -4.11 1.28
C GLY A 129 -10.20 -5.32 2.06
N GLU A 130 -10.86 -5.10 3.19
CA GLU A 130 -11.30 -6.16 4.11
C GLU A 130 -12.78 -6.45 3.91
N MET A 131 -13.13 -7.74 3.79
CA MET A 131 -14.51 -8.20 3.91
C MET A 131 -14.78 -8.59 5.36
N LYS A 132 -15.69 -7.87 6.02
CA LYS A 132 -16.15 -8.16 7.37
C LYS A 132 -17.39 -9.02 7.32
N ILE A 133 -17.30 -10.21 7.90
CA ILE A 133 -18.44 -11.11 8.09
C ILE A 133 -18.95 -10.92 9.51
N TYR A 134 -20.20 -10.50 9.64
CA TYR A 134 -20.82 -10.31 10.94
C TYR A 134 -21.36 -11.63 11.47
N THR A 135 -20.56 -12.34 12.26
CA THR A 135 -20.87 -13.71 12.70
C THR A 135 -22.06 -13.75 13.67
N GLN A 136 -22.42 -12.60 14.27
CA GLN A 136 -23.59 -12.46 15.14
C GLN A 136 -24.88 -12.08 14.39
N PHE A 137 -24.87 -11.95 13.06
CA PHE A 137 -26.08 -11.70 12.28
C PHE A 137 -27.06 -12.89 12.37
N PRO A 138 -28.38 -12.67 12.55
CA PRO A 138 -29.38 -13.74 12.56
C PRO A 138 -29.31 -14.59 11.28
N GLY A 139 -29.10 -15.90 11.45
CA GLY A 139 -28.96 -16.84 10.32
C GLY A 139 -27.53 -17.12 9.88
N ILE A 140 -26.52 -16.39 10.36
CA ILE A 140 -25.10 -16.71 10.14
C ILE A 140 -24.53 -17.54 11.29
N GLN A 141 -24.94 -17.25 12.53
CA GLN A 141 -24.43 -17.87 13.76
C GLN A 141 -24.43 -19.41 13.77
N ARG A 142 -25.36 -20.05 13.04
CA ARG A 142 -25.46 -21.52 12.97
C ARG A 142 -24.45 -22.18 12.01
N TYR A 143 -23.90 -21.39 11.10
CA TYR A 143 -23.01 -21.86 10.03
C TYR A 143 -21.56 -21.46 10.26
N LEU A 144 -21.29 -20.30 10.87
CA LEU A 144 -19.93 -19.77 11.05
C LEU A 144 -19.62 -19.54 12.53
N THR A 145 -18.42 -19.94 12.96
CA THR A 145 -17.88 -19.58 14.27
C THR A 145 -17.46 -18.12 14.32
N SER A 146 -17.31 -17.56 15.53
CA SER A 146 -16.89 -16.17 15.74
C SER A 146 -15.50 -15.85 15.21
N ASP A 147 -14.65 -16.86 15.00
CA ASP A 147 -13.28 -16.73 14.51
C ASP A 147 -13.07 -17.28 13.10
N LEU A 148 -14.15 -17.67 12.40
CA LEU A 148 -14.12 -18.25 11.05
C LEU A 148 -13.20 -19.49 10.94
N LYS A 149 -13.01 -20.23 12.04
CA LYS A 149 -12.27 -21.49 12.03
C LYS A 149 -13.15 -22.64 11.57
N GLU A 150 -12.50 -23.73 11.16
CA GLU A 150 -13.14 -25.01 10.80
C GLU A 150 -14.19 -24.90 9.67
N ILE A 151 -14.14 -23.81 8.90
CA ILE A 151 -15.03 -23.63 7.74
C ILE A 151 -14.78 -24.71 6.70
N GLU A 152 -13.52 -25.10 6.50
CA GLU A 152 -13.10 -26.11 5.52
C GLU A 152 -13.76 -27.48 5.76
N ASP A 153 -14.06 -27.79 7.02
CA ASP A 153 -14.57 -29.10 7.46
C ASP A 153 -16.09 -29.25 7.26
N ARG A 154 -16.77 -28.14 6.94
CA ARG A 154 -18.22 -28.04 6.89
C ARG A 154 -18.69 -27.49 5.55
N GLU A 155 -19.41 -28.30 4.79
CA GLU A 155 -19.94 -27.90 3.47
C GLU A 155 -20.93 -26.74 3.56
N ASP A 156 -21.81 -26.76 4.56
CA ASP A 156 -22.75 -25.67 4.84
C ASP A 156 -22.04 -24.36 5.20
N SER A 157 -20.95 -24.43 5.99
CA SER A 157 -20.10 -23.29 6.32
C SER A 157 -19.42 -22.71 5.07
N ARG A 158 -18.88 -23.56 4.19
CA ARG A 158 -18.26 -23.11 2.92
C ARG A 158 -19.27 -22.45 1.99
N ALA A 159 -20.44 -23.05 1.82
CA ALA A 159 -21.51 -22.50 0.99
C ALA A 159 -21.95 -21.12 1.50
N ILE A 160 -22.16 -20.97 2.82
CA ILE A 160 -22.52 -19.68 3.42
C ILE A 160 -21.40 -18.66 3.30
N LEU A 161 -20.13 -19.06 3.49
CA LEU A 161 -19.00 -18.18 3.26
C LEU A 161 -18.99 -17.67 1.81
N ALA A 162 -19.22 -18.55 0.84
CA ALA A 162 -19.27 -18.19 -0.57
C ALA A 162 -20.42 -17.24 -0.91
N GLU A 163 -21.60 -17.44 -0.32
CA GLU A 163 -22.72 -16.51 -0.46
C GLU A 163 -22.41 -15.11 0.11
N LEU A 164 -21.76 -15.04 1.28
CA LEU A 164 -21.38 -13.77 1.90
C LEU A 164 -20.30 -13.04 1.10
N VAL A 165 -19.27 -13.77 0.66
CA VAL A 165 -18.21 -13.24 -0.19
C VAL A 165 -18.78 -12.78 -1.52
N GLY A 166 -19.64 -13.58 -2.14
CA GLY A 166 -20.34 -13.28 -3.37
C GLY A 166 -21.20 -12.03 -3.27
N GLU A 167 -21.97 -11.87 -2.18
CA GLU A 167 -22.77 -10.68 -1.93
C GLU A 167 -21.91 -9.41 -1.91
N ALA A 168 -20.89 -9.36 -1.05
CA ALA A 168 -20.07 -8.17 -0.90
C ALA A 168 -19.25 -7.89 -2.18
N PHE A 169 -18.68 -8.92 -2.79
CA PHE A 169 -17.92 -8.81 -4.04
C PHE A 169 -18.78 -8.22 -5.18
N CYS A 170 -19.97 -8.80 -5.40
CA CYS A 170 -20.86 -8.36 -6.47
C CYS A 170 -21.41 -6.96 -6.25
N LYS A 171 -21.73 -6.60 -4.99
CA LYS A 171 -22.13 -5.22 -4.62
C LYS A 171 -21.03 -4.20 -4.93
N VAL A 172 -19.78 -4.50 -4.62
CA VAL A 172 -18.65 -3.60 -4.90
C VAL A 172 -18.44 -3.43 -6.40
N LEU A 173 -18.46 -4.52 -7.18
CA LEU A 173 -18.30 -4.43 -8.63
C LEU A 173 -19.44 -3.66 -9.30
N ALA A 174 -20.68 -3.88 -8.86
CA ALA A 174 -21.83 -3.17 -9.39
C ALA A 174 -21.72 -1.65 -9.13
N ARG A 175 -21.38 -1.25 -7.90
CA ARG A 175 -21.14 0.16 -7.55
C ARG A 175 -20.06 0.79 -8.42
N LYS A 176 -18.90 0.15 -8.52
CA LYS A 176 -17.76 0.64 -9.32
C LYS A 176 -18.11 0.79 -10.79
N LYS A 177 -18.90 -0.14 -11.35
CA LYS A 177 -19.34 -0.06 -12.74
C LYS A 177 -20.28 1.12 -12.96
N ILE A 178 -21.24 1.34 -12.08
CA ILE A 178 -22.17 2.47 -12.15
C ILE A 178 -21.41 3.80 -12.05
N GLU A 179 -20.54 3.94 -11.06
CA GLU A 179 -19.69 5.13 -10.84
C GLU A 179 -18.83 5.45 -12.08
N THR A 180 -18.23 4.43 -12.69
CA THR A 180 -17.36 4.61 -13.87
C THR A 180 -18.15 4.90 -15.15
N SER A 181 -19.38 4.40 -15.26
CA SER A 181 -20.21 4.56 -16.46
C SER A 181 -20.87 5.94 -16.60
N GLY A 182 -20.73 6.81 -15.58
CA GLY A 182 -21.17 8.22 -15.64
C GLY A 182 -22.68 8.42 -15.77
N SER A 183 -23.48 7.36 -15.71
CA SER A 183 -24.91 7.41 -15.97
C SER A 183 -25.66 7.35 -14.64
N ILE A 184 -26.08 8.50 -14.15
CA ILE A 184 -26.93 8.58 -12.97
C ILE A 184 -28.13 9.47 -13.29
N GLY A 185 -29.23 8.83 -13.70
CA GLY A 185 -30.57 9.41 -13.61
C GLY A 185 -30.98 9.63 -12.15
N GLY A 186 -32.17 10.23 -11.92
CA GLY A 186 -32.67 10.56 -10.58
C GLY A 186 -32.65 9.39 -9.58
N ALA A 187 -32.72 9.70 -8.28
CA ALA A 187 -32.46 8.79 -7.17
C ALA A 187 -33.19 7.43 -7.22
N GLU A 188 -34.43 7.39 -7.72
CA GLU A 188 -35.20 6.14 -7.86
C GLU A 188 -34.58 5.17 -8.89
N GLY A 189 -34.10 5.69 -10.03
CA GLY A 189 -33.46 4.86 -11.06
C GLY A 189 -32.10 4.29 -10.63
N GLN A 190 -31.46 4.86 -9.62
CA GLN A 190 -30.15 4.43 -9.15
C GLN A 190 -30.21 3.15 -8.33
N ILE A 191 -31.26 2.98 -7.52
CA ILE A 191 -31.46 1.78 -6.71
C ILE A 191 -31.74 0.60 -7.63
N ASP A 192 -32.67 0.76 -8.57
CA ASP A 192 -33.01 -0.29 -9.54
C ASP A 192 -31.82 -0.64 -10.45
N ALA A 193 -31.06 0.36 -10.88
CA ALA A 193 -29.83 0.13 -11.63
C ALA A 193 -28.79 -0.67 -10.82
N LEU A 194 -28.59 -0.32 -9.54
CA LEU A 194 -27.69 -1.04 -8.65
C LEU A 194 -28.15 -2.49 -8.45
N LEU A 195 -29.42 -2.72 -8.18
CA LEU A 195 -29.97 -4.07 -7.98
C LEU A 195 -29.83 -4.92 -9.25
N SER A 196 -30.18 -4.35 -10.41
CA SER A 196 -30.00 -5.00 -11.70
C SER A 196 -28.54 -5.38 -11.95
N GLU A 197 -27.61 -4.46 -11.67
CA GLU A 197 -26.19 -4.72 -11.88
C GLU A 197 -25.63 -5.73 -10.87
N VAL A 198 -26.07 -5.70 -9.61
CA VAL A 198 -25.72 -6.74 -8.62
C VAL A 198 -26.16 -8.11 -9.10
N ASN A 199 -27.39 -8.25 -9.61
CA ASN A 199 -27.90 -9.50 -10.15
C ASN A 199 -27.06 -9.99 -11.35
N ASN A 200 -26.63 -9.07 -12.22
CA ASN A 200 -25.75 -9.40 -13.35
C ASN A 200 -24.37 -9.87 -12.88
N MET A 201 -23.80 -9.22 -11.87
CA MET A 201 -22.52 -9.61 -11.26
C MET A 201 -22.62 -10.98 -10.59
N GLN A 202 -23.71 -11.25 -9.87
CA GLN A 202 -23.96 -12.55 -9.23
C GLN A 202 -24.07 -13.66 -10.28
N LYS A 203 -24.87 -13.48 -11.33
CA LYS A 203 -24.97 -14.46 -12.44
C LYS A 203 -23.61 -14.78 -13.08
N LYS A 204 -22.70 -13.80 -13.12
CA LYS A 204 -21.39 -13.94 -13.76
C LYS A 204 -20.32 -14.56 -12.86
N TYR A 205 -20.36 -14.30 -11.56
CA TYR A 205 -19.24 -14.60 -10.65
C TYR A 205 -19.57 -15.50 -9.47
N LEU A 206 -20.84 -15.64 -9.07
CA LEU A 206 -21.19 -16.36 -7.84
C LEU A 206 -20.75 -17.84 -7.91
N ASP A 207 -21.01 -18.52 -9.03
CA ASP A 207 -20.58 -19.90 -9.25
C ASP A 207 -19.05 -20.08 -9.14
N LYS A 208 -18.27 -19.15 -9.71
CA LYS A 208 -16.81 -19.16 -9.64
C LYS A 208 -16.29 -18.91 -8.22
N ILE A 209 -17.00 -18.12 -7.44
CA ILE A 209 -16.68 -17.85 -6.03
C ILE A 209 -16.93 -19.11 -5.20
N HIS A 210 -18.08 -19.77 -5.42
CA HIS A 210 -18.39 -21.07 -4.81
C HIS A 210 -17.33 -22.13 -5.14
N GLU A 211 -16.93 -22.24 -6.41
CA GLU A 211 -15.87 -23.16 -6.83
C GLU A 211 -14.54 -22.83 -6.14
N SER A 212 -14.17 -21.55 -6.06
CA SER A 212 -12.92 -21.09 -5.43
C SER A 212 -12.88 -21.39 -3.93
N ILE A 213 -13.99 -21.22 -3.22
CA ILE A 213 -14.08 -21.49 -1.78
C ILE A 213 -14.21 -22.99 -1.50
N SER A 214 -14.93 -23.73 -2.34
CA SER A 214 -15.11 -25.18 -2.17
C SER A 214 -13.83 -25.96 -2.46
N SER A 215 -13.03 -25.49 -3.43
CA SER A 215 -11.74 -26.09 -3.79
C SER A 215 -10.61 -25.72 -2.82
N TYR A 216 -10.82 -24.75 -1.94
CA TYR A 216 -9.84 -24.35 -0.93
C TYR A 216 -9.66 -25.49 0.09
N LYS A 217 -8.47 -26.11 0.06
CA LYS A 217 -8.00 -27.07 1.06
C LYS A 217 -6.79 -26.46 1.75
N LYS A 218 -6.74 -26.59 3.08
CA LYS A 218 -5.56 -26.21 3.88
C LYS A 218 -4.32 -27.01 3.50
#